data_AF-A0A843J0D5-F1
#
_entry.id   AF-A0A843J0D5-F1
#
_cell.length_a   1.000
_cell.length_b   1.000
_cell.length_c   1.000
_cell.angle_alpha   90.00
_cell.angle_beta   90.00
_cell.angle_gamma   90.00
#
_symmetry.space_group_name_H-M   'P 1'
#
loop_
_entity.id
_entity.type
_entity.pdbx_description
1 polymer ?
#
loop_
_entity_poly.entity_id
_entity_poly.type
_entity_poly.pdbx_seq_one_letter_code
_entity_poly.pdbx_strand_id
1 'polypeptide(L)'
;MFNKKVINPYSVSDKVVFRNVDKTLTLYVRDNATNLVVNLKKAQEKLSEMTDNSDECERVNACRFFAKAVFGEEQADRLVDFYNEPLAVISAVGQYFDVRLKKLITKAQKRK
;
A
#
# COMPACT_ATOMS: atom_id res chain seq x y z
N MET A 1 3.29 40.08 -1.70
CA MET A 1 3.39 39.01 -2.71
C MET A 1 3.29 37.67 -2.00
N PHE A 2 2.15 36.97 -2.12
CA PHE A 2 2.02 35.62 -1.56
C PHE A 2 2.67 34.63 -2.50
N ASN A 3 3.86 34.14 -2.13
CA ASN A 3 4.48 32.98 -2.76
C ASN A 3 3.64 31.74 -2.42
N LYS A 4 2.56 31.51 -3.17
CA LYS A 4 1.86 30.23 -3.16
C LYS A 4 2.84 29.20 -3.72
N LYS A 5 3.57 28.51 -2.83
CA LYS A 5 4.23 27.25 -3.18
C LYS A 5 3.15 26.40 -3.84
N VAL A 6 3.30 26.16 -5.15
CA VAL A 6 2.52 25.16 -5.86
C VAL A 6 2.90 23.83 -5.22
N ILE A 7 2.10 23.39 -4.25
CA ILE A 7 2.21 22.05 -3.68
C ILE A 7 1.81 21.14 -4.84
N ASN A 8 2.80 20.55 -5.51
CA ASN A 8 2.55 19.55 -6.53
C ASN A 8 1.74 18.42 -5.85
N PRO A 9 0.45 18.22 -6.19
CA PRO A 9 -0.39 17.22 -5.54
C PRO A 9 0.08 15.79 -5.84
N TYR A 10 1.09 15.64 -6.72
CA TYR A 10 1.71 14.38 -7.10
C TYR A 10 3.10 14.16 -6.48
N SER A 11 3.49 14.90 -5.44
CA SER A 11 4.78 14.66 -4.79
C SER A 11 4.82 13.27 -4.15
N VAL A 12 5.67 12.38 -4.69
CA VAL A 12 5.98 11.08 -4.07
C VAL A 12 6.41 11.31 -2.63
N SER A 13 5.81 10.57 -1.72
CA SER A 13 5.92 10.79 -0.28
C SER A 13 6.80 9.75 0.41
N ASP A 14 6.89 8.55 -0.15
CA ASP A 14 7.85 7.53 0.28
C ASP A 14 8.33 6.68 -0.90
N LYS A 15 9.50 6.05 -0.76
CA LYS A 15 10.06 5.09 -1.72
C LYS A 15 10.33 3.79 -0.96
N VAL A 16 9.74 2.69 -1.42
CA VAL A 16 9.98 1.36 -0.87
C VAL A 16 10.65 0.46 -1.91
N VAL A 17 11.54 -0.41 -1.44
CA VAL A 17 12.26 -1.37 -2.28
C VAL A 17 12.00 -2.76 -1.75
N PHE A 18 11.37 -3.61 -2.56
CA PHE A 18 11.22 -5.03 -2.31
C PHE A 18 12.33 -5.80 -3.01
N ARG A 19 12.90 -6.79 -2.33
CA ARG A 19 13.94 -7.66 -2.86
C ARG A 19 13.51 -9.10 -2.70
N ASN A 20 13.66 -9.86 -3.77
CA ASN A 20 13.57 -11.32 -3.82
C ASN A 20 14.89 -11.80 -4.47
N VAL A 21 15.29 -13.06 -4.24
CA VAL A 21 16.61 -13.65 -4.55
C VAL A 21 17.28 -13.05 -5.80
N ASP A 22 16.54 -12.96 -6.91
CA ASP A 22 17.04 -12.43 -8.20
C ASP A 22 16.30 -11.19 -8.73
N LYS A 23 15.36 -10.61 -7.97
CA LYS A 23 14.48 -9.53 -8.44
C LYS A 23 14.43 -8.38 -7.44
N THR A 24 14.45 -7.15 -7.96
CA THR A 24 14.21 -5.94 -7.16
C THR A 24 13.04 -5.15 -7.73
N LEU A 25 12.08 -4.80 -6.88
CA LEU A 25 10.96 -3.93 -7.24
C LEU A 25 11.02 -2.66 -6.41
N THR A 26 10.97 -1.51 -7.10
CA THR A 26 10.82 -0.21 -6.45
C THR A 26 9.40 0.31 -6.65
N LEU A 27 8.74 0.64 -5.55
CA LEU A 27 7.44 1.32 -5.53
C LEU A 27 7.55 2.70 -4.86
N TYR A 28 6.74 3.63 -5.33
CA TYR A 28 6.66 5.04 -4.96
C TYR A 28 5.31 5.33 -4.32
N VAL A 29 5.30 5.61 -3.03
CA VAL A 29 4.06 5.77 -2.30
C VAL A 29 3.67 7.25 -2.26
N ARG A 30 2.40 7.53 -2.55
CA ARG A 30 1.84 8.89 -2.48
C ARG A 30 1.09 9.08 -1.17
N ASP A 31 1.20 10.26 -0.57
CA ASP A 31 0.45 10.65 0.63
C ASP A 31 -0.89 11.23 0.21
N ASN A 32 -1.93 10.40 0.30
CA ASN A 32 -3.31 10.87 0.33
C ASN A 32 -4.05 10.12 1.44
N ALA A 33 -4.08 10.71 2.64
CA ALA A 33 -4.62 10.07 3.82
C ALA A 33 -6.12 9.73 3.67
N THR A 34 -6.88 10.60 3.00
CA THR A 34 -8.32 10.37 2.75
C THR A 34 -8.53 9.15 1.85
N ASN A 35 -7.80 9.07 0.73
CA ASN A 35 -7.91 7.92 -0.18
C ASN A 35 -7.41 6.63 0.47
N LEU A 36 -6.36 6.71 1.29
CA LEU A 36 -5.82 5.56 2.02
C LEU A 36 -6.88 4.96 2.95
N VAL A 37 -7.54 5.76 3.78
CA VAL A 37 -8.58 5.26 4.71
C VAL A 37 -9.77 4.66 3.95
N VAL A 38 -10.24 5.32 2.89
CA VAL A 38 -11.35 4.81 2.06
C VAL A 38 -10.97 3.47 1.42
N ASN A 39 -9.77 3.37 0.85
CA ASN A 39 -9.34 2.15 0.17
C ASN A 39 -9.04 1.01 1.16
N LEU A 40 -8.53 1.32 2.36
CA LEU A 40 -8.32 0.31 3.39
C LEU A 40 -9.65 -0.27 3.90
N LYS A 41 -10.69 0.56 4.05
CA LYS A 41 -12.04 0.06 4.39
C LYS A 41 -12.58 -0.88 3.33
N LYS A 42 -12.47 -0.51 2.05
CA LYS A 42 -12.86 -1.39 0.93
C LYS A 42 -12.08 -2.70 0.90
N ALA A 43 -10.76 -2.63 1.16
CA ALA A 43 -9.92 -3.82 1.24
C ALA A 43 -10.32 -4.71 2.42
N GLN A 44 -10.65 -4.12 3.58
CA GLN A 44 -11.12 -4.84 4.75
C GLN A 44 -12.45 -5.56 4.48
N GLU A 45 -13.42 -4.88 3.86
CA GLU A 45 -14.70 -5.48 3.46
C GLU A 45 -14.47 -6.69 2.54
N LYS A 46 -13.64 -6.51 1.50
CA LYS A 46 -13.29 -7.60 0.56
C LYS A 46 -12.56 -8.76 1.23
N LEU A 47 -11.65 -8.48 2.16
CA LEU A 47 -10.97 -9.51 2.92
C LEU A 47 -11.91 -10.25 3.89
N SER A 48 -12.90 -9.56 4.45
CA SER A 48 -13.89 -10.17 5.35
C SER A 48 -14.92 -11.06 4.64
N GLU A 49 -15.13 -10.85 3.34
CA GLU A 49 -15.94 -11.70 2.48
C GLU A 49 -15.22 -13.01 2.10
N MET A 50 -13.90 -13.09 2.33
CA MET A 50 -13.13 -14.31 2.05
C MET A 50 -13.43 -15.39 3.08
N THR A 51 -13.63 -16.61 2.59
CA THR A 51 -13.80 -17.81 3.43
C THR A 51 -12.67 -18.79 3.15
N ASP A 52 -12.52 -19.82 4.00
CA ASP A 52 -11.53 -20.88 3.78
C ASP A 52 -11.71 -21.60 2.42
N ASN A 53 -12.92 -21.53 1.85
CA ASN A 53 -13.28 -22.11 0.55
C ASN A 53 -13.06 -21.17 -0.65
N SER A 54 -12.62 -19.93 -0.43
CA SER A 54 -12.35 -18.98 -1.52
C SER A 54 -11.25 -19.51 -2.44
N ASP A 55 -11.51 -19.43 -3.75
CA ASP A 55 -10.56 -19.87 -4.76
C ASP A 55 -9.31 -18.98 -4.81
N GLU A 56 -8.27 -19.46 -5.50
CA GLU A 56 -7.01 -18.75 -5.61
C GLU A 56 -7.17 -17.37 -6.29
N CYS A 57 -8.11 -17.22 -7.21
CA CYS A 57 -8.38 -15.97 -7.92
C CYS A 57 -8.98 -14.92 -6.98
N GLU A 58 -9.93 -15.31 -6.13
CA GLU A 58 -10.50 -14.48 -5.08
C GLU A 58 -9.41 -14.01 -4.11
N ARG A 59 -8.51 -14.91 -3.71
CA ARG A 59 -7.38 -14.60 -2.80
C ARG A 59 -6.44 -13.59 -3.43
N VAL A 60 -6.01 -13.82 -4.68
CA VAL A 60 -5.18 -12.88 -5.44
C VAL A 60 -5.87 -11.51 -5.54
N ASN A 61 -7.17 -11.47 -5.84
CA ASN A 61 -7.92 -10.23 -5.98
C ASN A 61 -8.02 -9.47 -4.66
N ALA A 62 -8.28 -10.14 -3.54
CA ALA A 62 -8.31 -9.50 -2.23
C ALA A 62 -6.94 -8.93 -1.83
N CYS A 63 -5.85 -9.66 -2.11
CA CYS A 63 -4.49 -9.17 -1.92
C CYS A 63 -4.20 -7.93 -2.78
N ARG A 64 -4.63 -7.95 -4.04
CA ARG A 64 -4.55 -6.81 -4.95
C ARG A 64 -5.28 -5.61 -4.38
N PHE A 65 -6.49 -5.75 -3.83
CA PHE A 65 -7.21 -4.64 -3.18
C PHE A 65 -6.44 -4.04 -2.01
N PHE A 66 -5.84 -4.88 -1.16
CA PHE A 66 -5.02 -4.41 -0.04
C PHE A 66 -3.77 -3.66 -0.52
N ALA A 67 -3.06 -4.21 -1.51
CA ALA A 67 -1.92 -3.54 -2.13
C ALA A 67 -2.33 -2.21 -2.79
N LYS A 68 -3.47 -2.16 -3.49
CA LYS A 68 -4.02 -0.96 -4.12
C LYS A 68 -4.31 0.14 -3.11
N ALA A 69 -4.80 -0.22 -1.92
CA ALA A 69 -5.05 0.74 -0.87
C ALA A 69 -3.79 1.48 -0.41
N VAL A 70 -2.65 0.78 -0.37
CA VAL A 70 -1.39 1.32 0.15
C VAL A 70 -0.53 1.96 -0.93
N PHE A 71 -0.44 1.34 -2.11
CA PHE A 71 0.49 1.71 -3.18
C PHE A 71 -0.19 2.39 -4.38
N GLY A 72 -1.52 2.32 -4.49
CA GLY A 72 -2.27 2.74 -5.67
C GLY A 72 -2.37 1.64 -6.73
N GLU A 73 -3.24 1.86 -7.72
CA GLU A 73 -3.65 0.85 -8.71
C GLU A 73 -2.48 0.24 -9.48
N GLU A 74 -1.76 1.06 -10.24
CA GLU A 74 -0.64 0.64 -11.10
C GLU A 74 0.47 -0.08 -10.32
N GLN A 75 0.73 0.33 -9.08
CA GLN A 75 1.84 -0.20 -8.30
C GLN A 75 1.48 -1.47 -7.53
N ALA A 76 0.20 -1.63 -7.21
CA ALA A 76 -0.29 -2.88 -6.63
C ALA A 76 -0.18 -4.02 -7.63
N ASP A 77 -0.51 -3.81 -8.90
CA ASP A 77 -0.41 -4.85 -9.92
C ASP A 77 1.05 -5.28 -10.11
N ARG A 78 1.99 -4.32 -10.14
CA ARG A 78 3.44 -4.60 -10.16
C ARG A 78 3.92 -5.38 -8.94
N LEU A 79 3.34 -5.15 -7.76
CA LEU A 79 3.68 -5.88 -6.54
C LEU A 79 3.15 -7.31 -6.57
N VAL A 80 1.93 -7.49 -7.06
CA VAL A 80 1.31 -8.81 -7.24
C VAL A 80 2.11 -9.63 -8.25
N ASP A 81 2.48 -9.04 -9.38
CA ASP A 81 3.29 -9.72 -10.42
C ASP A 81 4.71 -10.05 -9.91
N PHE A 82 5.28 -9.21 -9.05
CA PHE A 82 6.63 -9.42 -8.51
C PHE A 82 6.71 -10.63 -7.58
N TYR A 83 5.73 -10.79 -6.69
CA TYR A 83 5.67 -11.91 -5.77
C TYR A 83 5.02 -13.15 -6.39
N ASN A 84 4.04 -12.97 -7.27
CA ASN A 84 3.23 -14.03 -7.87
C ASN A 84 2.64 -15.02 -6.85
N GLU A 85 2.49 -14.58 -5.60
CA GLU A 85 2.02 -15.37 -4.47
C GLU A 85 1.23 -14.45 -3.51
N PRO A 86 -0.07 -14.70 -3.28
CA PRO A 86 -0.95 -13.83 -2.49
C PRO A 86 -0.44 -13.55 -1.06
N LEU A 87 0.02 -14.59 -0.36
CA LEU A 87 0.48 -14.47 1.03
C LEU A 87 1.73 -13.60 1.15
N ALA A 88 2.65 -13.72 0.20
CA ALA A 88 3.85 -12.89 0.14
C ALA A 88 3.49 -11.41 -0.09
N VAL A 89 2.50 -11.12 -0.93
CA VAL A 89 1.98 -9.76 -1.15
C VAL A 89 1.39 -9.20 0.15
N ILE A 90 0.48 -9.92 0.82
CA ILE A 90 -0.13 -9.46 2.08
C ILE A 90 0.95 -9.16 3.12
N SER A 91 1.89 -10.08 3.31
CA SER A 91 2.97 -9.94 4.29
C SER A 91 3.82 -8.70 4.00
N ALA A 92 4.23 -8.52 2.74
CA ALA A 92 5.02 -7.38 2.31
C ALA A 92 4.29 -6.03 2.49
N VAL A 93 3.01 -5.97 2.10
CA VAL A 93 2.17 -4.77 2.27
C VAL A 93 1.98 -4.45 3.76
N GLY A 94 1.68 -5.46 4.59
CA GLY A 94 1.45 -5.32 6.03
C GLY A 94 2.68 -4.81 6.77
N GLN A 95 3.85 -5.42 6.53
CA GLN A 95 5.11 -4.97 7.12
C GLN A 95 5.44 -3.52 6.78
N TYR A 96 5.28 -3.13 5.51
CA TYR A 96 5.48 -1.75 5.10
C TYR A 96 4.47 -0.80 5.78
N PHE A 97 3.21 -1.19 5.85
CA PHE A 97 2.15 -0.37 6.42
C PHE A 97 2.37 -0.11 7.92
N ASP A 98 2.77 -1.13 8.69
CA ASP A 98 3.12 -0.99 10.10
C ASP A 98 4.28 -0.02 10.33
N VAL A 99 5.33 -0.12 9.53
CA VAL A 99 6.48 0.81 9.60
C VAL A 99 6.04 2.24 9.28
N ARG A 100 5.19 2.41 8.25
CA ARG A 100 4.66 3.71 7.86
C ARG A 100 3.79 4.33 8.95
N LEU A 101 2.88 3.55 9.55
CA LEU A 101 2.03 4.01 10.64
C LEU A 101 2.87 4.46 11.85
N LYS A 102 3.87 3.68 12.25
CA LYS A 102 4.80 4.06 13.33
C LYS A 102 5.49 5.39 13.04
N LYS A 103 6.02 5.59 11.82
CA LYS A 103 6.65 6.86 11.40
C LYS A 103 5.66 8.04 11.50
N LEU A 104 4.43 7.86 11.04
CA LEU A 104 3.40 8.91 11.06
C LEU A 104 3.02 9.28 12.50
N ILE A 105 2.83 8.30 13.38
CA ILE A 105 2.53 8.51 14.80
C ILE A 105 3.67 9.27 15.48
N THR A 106 4.92 8.83 15.30
CA THR A 106 6.09 9.53 15.86
C THR A 106 6.19 10.97 15.38
N LYS A 107 5.92 11.22 14.09
CA LYS A 107 5.92 12.58 13.52
C LYS A 107 4.81 13.45 14.09
N ALA A 108 3.63 12.88 14.35
CA ALA A 108 2.53 13.59 15.00
C ALA A 108 2.83 13.92 16.47
N GLN A 109 3.46 13.00 17.20
CA GLN A 109 3.88 13.21 18.59
C GLN A 109 4.92 14.33 18.72
N LYS A 110 5.92 14.38 17.81
CA LYS A 110 6.97 15.43 17.82
C LYS A 110 6.48 16.84 17.46
N ARG A 111 5.24 16.98 16.97
CA ARG A 111 4.62 18.27 16.60
C ARG A 111 3.75 18.84 17.72
N LYS A 112 3.52 18.08 18.79
CA LYS A 112 2.92 18.55 20.04
C LYS A 112 4.02 19.03 20.97
#